data_AF-A0A967HZH5-F1
#
_entry.id   AF-A0A967HZH5-F1
#
_cell.length_a   1.000
_cell.length_b   1.000
_cell.length_c   1.000
_cell.angle_alpha   90.00
_cell.angle_beta   90.00
_cell.angle_gamma   90.00
#
_symmetry.space_group_name_H-M   'P 1'
#
loop_
_entity.id
_entity.type
_entity.pdbx_description
1 polymer ?
#
loop_
_entity_poly.entity_id
_entity_poly.type
_entity_poly.pdbx_seq_one_letter_code
_entity_poly.pdbx_strand_id
1 'polypeptide(L)' 'LPDKPSIAVLPFSNLSGDPKQEYLSDGISEEIISALSSVPKLFVIARNSTFTYKGKPVKVQQVAEDLGVRYVLEG' A
#
# COMPACT_ATOMS: atom_id res chain seq x y z
N LEU A 1 -0.46 16.65 9.30
CA LEU A 1 0.18 15.32 9.11
C LEU A 1 0.52 14.77 10.49
N PRO A 2 0.37 13.46 10.73
CA PRO A 2 0.74 12.86 12.02
C PRO A 2 2.21 13.12 12.35
N ASP A 3 2.55 13.29 13.63
CA ASP A 3 3.94 13.51 14.09
C ASP A 3 4.87 12.31 13.82
N LYS A 4 4.29 11.13 13.60
CA LYS A 4 5.00 9.90 13.26
C LYS A 4 5.09 9.75 11.73
N PRO A 5 6.24 9.29 11.18
CA PRO A 5 6.34 8.93 9.77
C PRO A 5 5.20 7.98 9.36
N SER A 6 4.43 8.38 8.35
CA SER A 6 3.27 7.64 7.87
C SER A 6 3.53 7.04 6.49
N ILE A 7 3.08 5.81 6.27
CA ILE A 7 3.29 5.05 5.04
C ILE A 7 2.00 4.37 4.57
N ALA A 8 1.73 4.48 3.27
CA ALA A 8 0.75 3.66 2.57
C ALA A 8 1.48 2.64 1.68
N VAL A 9 1.00 1.40 1.68
CA VAL A 9 1.46 0.35 0.76
C VAL A 9 0.35 0.11 -0.25
N LEU A 10 0.61 0.43 -1.51
CA LEU A 10 -0.32 0.16 -2.60
C LEU A 10 -0.29 -1.33 -2.97
N PRO A 11 -1.41 -1.87 -3.50
CA PRO A 11 -1.44 -3.24 -4.01
C PRO A 11 -0.40 -3.40 -5.12
N PHE A 12 0.45 -4.42 -4.97
CA PHE A 12 1.47 -4.73 -5.95
C PHE A 12 0.85 -5.21 -7.25
N SER A 13 1.52 -4.92 -8.35
CA SER A 13 1.12 -5.30 -9.68
C SER A 13 1.36 -6.79 -9.89
N ASN A 14 0.36 -7.48 -10.43
CA ASN A 14 0.54 -8.84 -10.91
C ASN A 14 1.31 -8.84 -12.24
N LEU A 15 2.64 -8.97 -12.15
CA LEU A 15 3.53 -8.97 -13.31
C LEU A 15 3.43 -10.24 -14.17
N SER A 16 2.80 -11.30 -13.65
CA SER A 16 2.63 -12.56 -14.40
C SER A 16 1.55 -12.44 -15.50
N GLY A 17 0.60 -11.52 -15.32
CA GLY A 17 -0.59 -11.39 -16.17
C GLY A 17 -1.63 -12.51 -15.99
N ASP A 18 -1.35 -13.54 -15.17
CA ASP A 18 -2.31 -14.61 -14.86
C ASP A 18 -3.20 -14.19 -13.69
N PRO A 19 -4.52 -14.02 -13.88
CA PRO A 19 -5.43 -13.68 -12.80
C PRO A 19 -5.45 -14.69 -11.65
N LYS A 20 -5.05 -15.94 -11.90
CA LYS A 20 -4.95 -16.96 -10.85
C LYS A 20 -3.80 -16.69 -9.88
N GLN A 21 -2.83 -15.86 -10.25
CA GLN A 21 -1.70 -15.49 -9.40
C GLN A 21 -1.90 -14.13 -8.70
N GLU A 22 -3.06 -13.49 -8.87
CA GLU A 22 -3.38 -12.21 -8.24
C GLU A 22 -3.33 -12.25 -6.71
N TYR A 23 -3.63 -13.41 -6.11
CA TYR A 23 -3.52 -13.60 -4.67
C TYR A 23 -2.06 -13.48 -4.17
N LEU A 24 -1.07 -13.71 -5.04
CA LEU A 24 0.34 -13.62 -4.67
C LEU A 24 0.76 -12.16 -4.50
N SER A 25 0.42 -11.29 -5.45
CA SER A 25 0.67 -9.84 -5.34
C SER A 25 -0.10 -9.22 -4.17
N ASP A 26 -1.35 -9.66 -3.95
CA ASP A 26 -2.13 -9.26 -2.78
C ASP A 26 -1.50 -9.73 -1.48
N GLY A 27 -1.07 -10.99 -1.41
CA GLY A 27 -0.41 -11.57 -0.24
C GLY A 27 0.89 -10.86 0.12
N ILE A 28 1.71 -10.51 -0.88
CA ILE A 28 2.94 -9.73 -0.68
C ILE A 28 2.60 -8.35 -0.10
N SER A 29 1.59 -7.67 -0.66
CA SER A 29 1.15 -6.36 -0.18
C SER A 29 0.69 -6.42 1.27
N GLU A 30 -0.08 -7.46 1.63
CA GLU A 30 -0.54 -7.70 3.00
C GLU A 30 0.60 -8.00 3.97
N GLU A 31 1.56 -8.83 3.56
CA GLU A 31 2.71 -9.18 4.38
C GLU A 31 3.57 -7.94 4.68
N ILE A 32 3.79 -7.07 3.69
CA ILE A 32 4.51 -5.81 3.87
C ILE A 32 3.75 -4.88 4.83
N ILE A 33 2.43 -4.73 4.66
CA ILE A 33 1.59 -3.93 5.58
C ILE A 33 1.71 -4.48 7.00
N SER A 34 1.62 -5.79 7.18
CA SER A 34 1.74 -6.45 8.48
C SER A 34 3.11 -6.23 9.12
N ALA A 35 4.18 -6.43 8.34
CA ALA A 35 5.55 -6.23 8.79
C ALA A 35 5.80 -4.77 9.21
N LEU A 36 5.38 -3.80 8.40
CA LEU A 36 5.52 -2.38 8.73
C LEU A 36 4.65 -1.97 9.92
N SER A 37 3.47 -2.57 10.09
CA SER A 37 2.57 -2.28 11.22
C SER A 37 3.17 -2.70 12.56
N SER A 38 4.12 -3.64 12.57
CA SER A 38 4.86 -4.03 13.77
C SER A 38 5.92 -3.00 14.19
N VAL A 39 6.23 -2.00 13.36
CA VAL A 39 7.24 -0.97 13.65
C VAL A 39 6.62 0.16 14.48
N PRO A 40 6.97 0.34 15.77
CA PRO A 40 6.25 1.24 16.68
C PRO A 40 6.29 2.73 16.31
N LYS A 41 7.24 3.11 15.45
CA LYS A 41 7.46 4.49 15.00
C LYS A 41 6.80 4.79 13.65
N LEU A 42 6.15 3.82 13.00
CA LEU A 42 5.45 4.02 11.74
C LEU A 42 3.94 4.09 11.97
N PHE A 43 3.29 5.02 11.28
CA PHE A 43 1.85 5.03 11.12
C PHE A 43 1.51 4.39 9.76
N VAL A 44 1.04 3.15 9.78
CA VAL A 44 0.73 2.39 8.56
C VAL A 44 -0.74 2.53 8.23
N ILE A 45 -1.04 2.89 6.98
CA ILE A 45 -2.43 2.95 6.51
C ILE A 45 -3.00 1.54 6.39
N ALA A 46 -4.23 1.38 6.88
CA ALA A 46 -4.95 0.11 6.80
C ALA A 46 -5.11 -0.37 5.35
N ARG A 47 -4.92 -1.68 5.16
CA ARG A 47 -5.06 -2.38 3.87
C ARG A 47 -6.30 -1.96 3.09
N ASN A 48 -7.46 -1.91 3.73
CA ASN A 48 -8.72 -1.63 3.04
C ASN A 48 -8.74 -0.23 2.40
N SER A 49 -8.01 0.73 2.96
CA SER A 49 -7.90 2.08 2.39
C SER A 49 -7.03 2.07 1.12
N THR A 50 -5.90 1.36 1.13
CA THR A 50 -4.99 1.31 -0.02
C THR A 50 -5.49 0.40 -1.14
N PHE A 51 -6.22 -0.67 -0.82
CA PHE A 51 -6.78 -1.58 -1.81
C PHE A 51 -7.88 -0.96 -2.69
N THR A 52 -8.42 0.19 -2.30
CA THR A 52 -9.34 0.96 -3.16
C THR A 52 -8.69 1.46 -4.44
N TYR A 53 -7.35 1.54 -4.48
CA TYR A 53 -6.56 1.98 -5.62
C TYR A 53 -6.16 0.83 -6.56
N LYS A 54 -6.49 -0.42 -6.22
CA LYS A 54 -6.14 -1.59 -7.04
C LYS A 54 -6.71 -1.48 -8.46
N GLY A 55 -5.86 -1.72 -9.46
CA GLY A 55 -6.25 -1.70 -10.88
C GLY A 55 -6.62 -0.32 -11.42
N LYS A 56 -6.37 0.76 -10.65
CA LYS A 56 -6.63 2.13 -11.08
C LYS A 56 -5.33 2.83 -11.46
N PRO A 57 -5.31 3.60 -12.55
CA PRO A 57 -4.17 4.46 -12.85
C PRO A 57 -4.18 5.64 -11.89
N VAL A 58 -3.40 5.56 -10.81
CA VAL A 58 -3.30 6.61 -9.80
C VAL A 58 -1.88 7.17 -9.75
N LYS A 59 -1.76 8.48 -9.55
CA LYS A 59 -0.46 9.10 -9.30
C LYS A 59 -0.11 8.96 -7.83
N VAL A 60 1.11 8.53 -7.53
CA VAL A 60 1.63 8.41 -6.17
C VAL A 60 1.42 9.67 -5.33
N GLN A 61 1.61 10.85 -5.93
CA GLN A 61 1.39 12.13 -5.26
C GLN A 61 -0.06 12.30 -4.80
N GLN A 62 -1.02 11.92 -5.63
CA GLN A 62 -2.44 12.00 -5.30
C GLN A 62 -2.80 11.02 -4.18
N VAL A 63 -2.28 9.79 -4.22
CA VAL A 63 -2.46 8.82 -3.13
C VAL A 63 -1.91 9.36 -1.81
N ALA A 64 -0.73 10.00 -1.85
CA ALA A 64 -0.12 10.58 -0.66
C ALA A 64 -0.99 11.70 -0.05
N GLU A 65 -1.56 12.56 -0.90
CA GLU A 65 -2.49 13.63 -0.51
C GLU A 65 -3.81 13.07 0.03
N ASP A 66 -4.46 12.16 -0.69
CA ASP A 66 -5.74 11.54 -0.32
C ASP A 66 -5.67 10.83 1.04
N LEU A 67 -4.57 10.10 1.28
CA LEU A 67 -4.38 9.31 2.50
C LEU A 67 -3.64 10.08 3.61
N GLY A 68 -3.16 11.29 3.33
CA GLY A 68 -2.40 12.10 4.29
C GLY A 68 -1.11 11.43 4.76
N VAL A 69 -0.41 10.72 3.86
CA VAL A 69 0.82 10.00 4.18
C VAL A 69 2.07 10.70 3.66
N ARG A 70 3.19 10.48 4.36
CA ARG A 70 4.49 11.01 3.94
C ARG A 70 5.17 10.12 2.88
N TYR A 71 4.94 8.82 2.97
CA TYR A 71 5.55 7.83 2.08
C TYR A 71 4.48 6.95 1.46
N VAL A 72 4.71 6.57 0.20
CA VAL A 72 3.92 5.59 -0.52
C VAL A 72 4.89 4.57 -1.09
N LEU A 73 4.57 3.29 -0.91
CA LEU A 73 5.31 2.17 -1.47
C LEU A 73 4.43 1.49 -2.52
N GLU A 74 4.98 1.31 -3.72
CA GLU A 74 4.34 0.67 -4.88
C GLU A 74 5.33 -0.29 -5.57
N GLY A 75 4.80 -1.21 -6.39
CA GLY A 75 5.57 -2.22 -7.11
C GLY A 75 4.72 -3.08 -8.03
#